data_AF-A0A965URJ5-F1
#
_entry.id   AF-A0A965URJ5-F1
#
_cell.length_a   1.000
_cell.length_b   1.000
_cell.length_c   1.000
_cell.angle_alpha   90.00
_cell.angle_beta   90.00
_cell.angle_gamma   90.00
#
_symmetry.space_group_name_H-M   'P 1'
#
loop_
_entity.id
_entity.type
_entity.pdbx_description
1 polymer ?
#
loop_
_entity_poly.entity_id
_entity_poly.type
_entity_poly.pdbx_seq_one_letter_code
_entity_poly.pdbx_strand_id
1 'polypeptide(L)'
;MPNPPKPNEVKRKLGNPGKRALPNTAKLIALPMADEPPTPPRPLGPEGIKLWNRIWEQARTWISSNSDLEMVTLLCESMDERTQLRLQVLRGTGDWRDRVALRSLDGQLQTMLSLLGMSPTDRTKLGVAEVQARSKIQDLLLKHNGSKKK
;
A
#
# COMPACT_ATOMS: atom_id res chain seq x y z
N MET A 1 -1.30 24.16 -13.89
CA MET A 1 -1.50 22.75 -13.50
C MET A 1 -2.44 22.68 -12.31
N PRO A 2 -3.47 21.80 -12.30
CA PRO A 2 -4.33 21.65 -11.13
C PRO A 2 -3.53 21.03 -9.97
N ASN A 3 -3.58 21.66 -8.79
CA ASN A 3 -2.94 21.12 -7.59
C ASN A 3 -3.62 19.80 -7.16
N PRO A 4 -2.88 18.76 -6.74
CA PRO A 4 -3.48 17.54 -6.26
C PRO A 4 -4.41 17.82 -5.07
N PRO A 5 -5.58 17.16 -5.01
CA PRO A 5 -6.56 17.43 -3.96
C PRO A 5 -5.96 17.10 -2.59
N LYS A 6 -6.11 18.02 -1.62
CA LYS A 6 -5.65 17.81 -0.24
C LYS A 6 -6.25 16.50 0.33
N PRO A 7 -5.45 15.66 1.00
CA PRO A 7 -5.93 14.45 1.66
C PRO A 7 -7.09 14.74 2.60
N ASN A 8 -8.02 13.79 2.74
CA ASN A 8 -9.20 13.95 3.58
C ASN A 8 -8.82 14.14 5.06
N GLU A 9 -7.70 13.58 5.50
CA GLU A 9 -7.11 13.80 6.83
C GLU A 9 -6.77 15.27 7.08
N VAL A 10 -6.11 15.92 6.11
CA VAL A 10 -5.74 17.34 6.18
C VAL A 10 -6.99 18.22 6.13
N LYS A 11 -7.99 17.84 5.32
CA LYS A 11 -9.28 18.52 5.31
C LYS A 11 -10.00 18.41 6.65
N ARG A 12 -9.98 17.25 7.31
CA ARG A 12 -10.56 17.06 8.65
C ARG A 12 -9.82 17.89 9.71
N LYS A 13 -8.49 17.87 9.73
CA LYS A 13 -7.68 18.69 10.67
C LYS A 13 -7.91 20.19 10.49
N LEU A 14 -8.14 20.64 9.27
CA LEU A 14 -8.42 22.05 8.94
C LEU A 14 -9.91 22.43 9.06
N GLY A 15 -10.77 21.56 9.62
CA GLY A 15 -12.19 21.86 9.82
C GLY A 15 -13.04 21.85 8.54
N ASN A 16 -12.63 21.08 7.53
CA ASN A 16 -13.27 20.96 6.22
C ASN A 16 -13.49 22.31 5.52
N PRO A 17 -12.40 23.02 5.15
CA PRO A 17 -12.50 24.37 4.58
C PRO A 17 -13.28 24.41 3.26
N GLY A 18 -13.38 23.27 2.55
CA GLY A 18 -14.14 23.14 1.31
C GLY A 18 -15.63 22.82 1.49
N LYS A 19 -16.11 22.64 2.72
CA LYS A 19 -17.52 22.32 3.10
C LYS A 19 -18.20 21.16 2.35
N ARG A 20 -17.48 20.40 1.52
CA ARG A 20 -17.99 19.20 0.86
C ARG A 20 -18.17 18.09 1.88
N ALA A 21 -19.25 17.33 1.75
CA ALA A 21 -19.50 16.17 2.60
C ALA A 21 -18.29 15.22 2.54
N LEU A 22 -17.68 14.97 3.69
CA LEU A 22 -16.59 14.01 3.82
C LEU A 22 -17.19 12.62 4.12
N PRO A 23 -16.62 11.53 3.61
CA PRO A 23 -17.10 10.18 3.93
C PRO A 23 -17.13 9.97 5.45
N ASN A 24 -18.24 9.39 5.95
CA ASN A 24 -18.41 9.05 7.36
C ASN A 24 -17.39 7.97 7.77
N THR A 25 -16.70 8.19 8.89
CA THR A 25 -15.72 7.25 9.48
C THR A 25 -16.31 5.88 9.83
N ALA A 26 -17.64 5.79 9.97
CA ALA A 26 -18.34 4.60 10.46
C ALA A 26 -18.36 3.40 9.48
N LYS A 27 -17.81 3.51 8.27
CA LYS A 27 -17.60 2.38 7.34
C LYS A 27 -16.11 2.06 7.15
N LEU A 28 -15.33 2.11 8.23
CA LEU A 28 -13.98 1.57 8.27
C LEU A 28 -14.08 0.04 8.40
N ILE A 29 -13.94 -0.66 7.28
CA ILE A 29 -13.72 -2.10 7.26
C ILE A 29 -12.31 -2.30 7.84
N ALA A 30 -12.25 -2.66 9.11
CA ALA A 30 -11.00 -3.13 9.69
C ALA A 30 -10.71 -4.50 9.07
N LEU A 31 -9.75 -4.54 8.14
CA LEU A 31 -9.20 -5.81 7.68
C LEU A 31 -8.49 -6.48 8.87
N PRO A 32 -8.67 -7.79 9.10
CA PRO A 32 -7.90 -8.50 10.09
C PRO A 32 -6.41 -8.32 9.75
N MET A 33 -5.65 -7.81 10.70
CA MET A 33 -4.21 -7.65 10.55
C MET A 33 -3.61 -9.05 10.47
N ALA A 34 -2.94 -9.39 9.36
CA ALA A 34 -2.20 -10.64 9.30
C ALA A 34 -1.09 -10.60 10.38
N ASP A 35 -1.03 -11.64 11.22
CA ASP A 35 -0.05 -11.72 12.31
C ASP A 35 1.38 -11.82 11.77
N GLU A 36 1.57 -12.45 10.61
CA GLU A 36 2.84 -12.60 9.90
C GLU A 36 2.70 -12.31 8.40
N PRO A 37 3.74 -11.76 7.74
CA PRO A 37 3.73 -11.56 6.30
C PRO A 37 3.58 -12.91 5.58
N PRO A 38 2.66 -13.03 4.60
CA PRO A 38 2.46 -14.28 3.87
C PRO A 38 3.74 -14.66 3.11
N THR A 39 3.96 -15.95 2.95
CA THR A 39 4.99 -16.46 2.03
C THR A 39 4.59 -16.13 0.59
N PRO A 40 5.49 -15.62 -0.26
CA PRO A 40 5.21 -15.41 -1.67
C PRO A 40 4.72 -16.72 -2.33
N PRO A 41 3.62 -16.70 -3.09
CA PRO A 41 3.08 -17.90 -3.74
C PRO A 41 3.98 -18.40 -4.89
N ARG A 42 4.86 -17.53 -5.41
CA ARG A 42 5.80 -17.83 -6.49
C ARG A 42 7.20 -17.32 -6.13
N PRO A 43 8.28 -17.92 -6.68
CA PRO A 43 9.64 -17.44 -6.45
C PRO A 43 9.82 -16.00 -6.92
N LEU A 44 10.38 -15.17 -6.05
CA LEU A 44 10.72 -13.78 -6.36
C LEU A 44 12.24 -13.62 -6.41
N GLY A 45 12.71 -12.67 -7.21
CA GLY A 45 14.09 -12.24 -7.23
C GLY A 45 14.44 -11.32 -6.05
N PRO A 46 15.69 -10.84 -5.99
CA PRO A 46 16.18 -10.08 -4.83
C PRO A 46 15.43 -8.76 -4.60
N GLU A 47 15.03 -8.05 -5.67
CA GLU A 47 14.34 -6.77 -5.53
C GLU A 47 12.84 -6.96 -5.28
N GLY A 48 12.25 -8.00 -5.86
CA GLY A 48 10.88 -8.43 -5.58
C GLY A 48 10.70 -8.83 -4.12
N ILE A 49 11.61 -9.61 -3.55
CA ILE A 49 11.57 -9.99 -2.12
C ILE A 49 11.68 -8.75 -1.21
N LYS A 50 12.58 -7.81 -1.53
CA LYS A 50 12.71 -6.56 -0.75
C LYS A 50 11.41 -5.75 -0.79
N LEU A 51 10.77 -5.66 -1.95
CA LEU A 51 9.50 -4.96 -2.10
C LEU A 51 8.37 -5.69 -1.36
N TRP A 52 8.28 -7.01 -1.48
CA TRP A 52 7.32 -7.86 -0.77
C TRP A 52 7.36 -7.60 0.73
N ASN A 53 8.56 -7.70 1.33
CA ASN A 53 8.75 -7.49 2.75
C ASN A 53 8.33 -6.07 3.16
N ARG A 54 8.69 -5.05 2.38
CA ARG A 54 8.29 -3.66 2.65
C ARG A 54 6.78 -3.46 2.61
N ILE A 55 6.10 -4.07 1.64
CA ILE A 55 4.63 -3.98 1.50
C ILE A 55 3.97 -4.59 2.74
N TRP A 56 4.34 -5.82 3.11
CA TRP A 56 3.71 -6.49 4.26
C TRP A 56 4.15 -5.93 5.62
N GLU A 57 5.26 -5.19 5.69
CA GLU A 57 5.64 -4.45 6.90
C GLU A 57 4.84 -3.15 7.04
N GLN A 58 4.73 -2.36 5.96
CA GLN A 58 4.24 -0.98 6.03
C GLN A 58 2.75 -0.83 5.69
N ALA A 59 2.20 -1.75 4.90
CA ALA A 59 0.87 -1.65 4.31
C ALA A 59 -0.09 -2.75 4.76
N ARG A 60 0.30 -3.62 5.72
CA ARG A 60 -0.56 -4.68 6.29
C ARG A 60 -1.87 -4.21 6.90
N THR A 61 -1.99 -2.92 7.13
CA THR A 61 -3.20 -2.33 7.71
C THR A 61 -4.31 -2.10 6.68
N TRP A 62 -4.00 -2.04 5.39
CA TRP A 62 -5.00 -1.89 4.32
C TRP A 62 -4.85 -2.88 3.17
N ILE A 63 -3.75 -3.63 3.13
CA ILE A 63 -3.54 -4.71 2.18
C ILE A 63 -3.95 -6.02 2.83
N SER A 64 -4.80 -6.77 2.14
CA SER A 64 -5.31 -8.07 2.53
C SER A 64 -4.52 -9.19 1.85
N SER A 65 -4.02 -10.14 2.65
CA SER A 65 -3.38 -11.37 2.15
C SER A 65 -4.33 -12.30 1.39
N ASN A 66 -5.64 -12.03 1.41
CA ASN A 66 -6.61 -12.82 0.65
C ASN A 66 -6.95 -12.18 -0.70
N SER A 67 -7.23 -10.87 -0.73
CA SER A 67 -7.67 -10.20 -1.97
C SER A 67 -6.53 -9.63 -2.79
N ASP A 68 -5.46 -9.18 -2.15
CA ASP A 68 -4.42 -8.38 -2.81
C ASP A 68 -3.17 -9.20 -3.12
N LEU A 69 -3.12 -10.46 -2.67
CA LEU A 69 -1.94 -11.33 -2.76
C LEU A 69 -1.39 -11.41 -4.18
N GLU A 70 -2.23 -11.75 -5.16
CA GLU A 70 -1.82 -11.88 -6.56
C GLU A 70 -1.32 -10.55 -7.15
N MET A 71 -1.97 -9.43 -6.82
CA MET A 71 -1.53 -8.11 -7.30
C MET A 71 -0.17 -7.72 -6.68
N VAL A 72 0.03 -8.02 -5.40
CA VAL A 72 1.32 -7.81 -4.72
C VAL A 72 2.40 -8.71 -5.31
N THR A 73 2.08 -9.97 -5.63
CA THR A 73 3.02 -10.90 -6.29
C THR A 73 3.43 -10.37 -7.66
N LEU A 74 2.47 -10.00 -8.51
CA LEU A 74 2.73 -9.44 -9.84
C LEU A 74 3.57 -8.16 -9.77
N LEU A 75 3.30 -7.28 -8.80
CA LEU A 75 4.10 -6.07 -8.57
C LEU A 75 5.56 -6.42 -8.23
N CYS A 76 5.78 -7.44 -7.40
CA CYS A 76 7.13 -7.87 -7.03
C CYS A 76 7.87 -8.51 -8.19
N GLU A 77 7.21 -9.38 -8.96
CA GLU A 77 7.75 -9.99 -10.19
C GLU A 77 8.15 -8.91 -11.21
N SER A 78 7.29 -7.91 -11.40
CA SER A 78 7.54 -6.76 -12.28
C SER A 78 8.71 -5.89 -11.81
N MET A 79 8.94 -5.80 -10.50
CA MET A 79 10.07 -5.04 -9.94
C MET A 79 11.42 -5.74 -10.21
N ASP A 80 11.44 -7.07 -10.16
CA ASP A 80 12.62 -7.85 -10.53
C ASP A 80 12.95 -7.67 -12.01
N GLU A 81 11.95 -7.82 -12.89
CA GLU A 81 12.10 -7.61 -14.33
C GLU A 81 12.62 -6.20 -14.63
N ARG A 82 12.01 -5.19 -14.00
CA ARG A 82 12.42 -3.78 -14.14
C ARG A 82 13.88 -3.57 -13.75
N THR A 83 14.34 -4.23 -12.70
CA THR A 83 15.73 -4.13 -12.26
C THR A 83 16.67 -4.74 -13.28
N GLN A 84 16.35 -5.91 -13.83
CA GLN A 84 17.15 -6.57 -14.87
C GLN A 84 17.21 -5.72 -16.15
N LEU A 85 16.07 -5.24 -16.63
CA LEU A 85 15.99 -4.42 -17.83
C LEU A 85 16.74 -3.09 -17.67
N ARG A 86 16.63 -2.45 -16.49
CA ARG A 86 17.39 -1.23 -16.17
C ARG A 86 18.89 -1.47 -16.22
N LEU A 87 19.37 -2.60 -15.74
CA LEU A 87 20.80 -2.94 -15.80
C LEU A 87 21.27 -3.09 -17.26
N GLN A 88 20.50 -3.75 -18.13
CA GLN A 88 20.83 -3.87 -19.55
C GLN A 88 20.91 -2.50 -20.24
N VAL A 89 19.92 -1.64 -19.97
CA VAL A 89 19.87 -0.27 -20.50
C VAL A 89 21.06 0.58 -20.05
N LEU A 90 21.46 0.46 -18.77
CA LEU A 90 22.58 1.22 -18.21
C LEU A 90 23.94 0.73 -18.70
N ARG A 91 24.09 -0.58 -18.92
CA ARG A 91 25.32 -1.17 -19.47
C ARG A 91 25.50 -0.90 -20.96
N GLY A 92 24.48 -0.35 -21.63
CA GLY A 92 24.51 -0.12 -23.08
C GLY A 92 24.42 -1.41 -23.90
N THR A 93 24.03 -2.53 -23.28
CA THR A 93 23.83 -3.80 -23.99
C THR A 93 22.48 -3.87 -24.70
N GLY A 94 21.58 -2.91 -24.43
CA GLY A 94 20.23 -2.84 -24.99
C GLY A 94 20.03 -1.72 -26.02
N ASP A 95 18.94 -1.83 -26.78
CA ASP A 95 18.51 -0.89 -27.83
C ASP A 95 17.55 0.20 -27.27
N TRP A 96 17.17 1.18 -28.10
CA TRP A 96 16.11 2.14 -27.81
C TRP A 96 14.79 1.44 -27.42
N ARG A 97 14.51 0.24 -27.95
CA ARG A 97 13.34 -0.58 -27.58
C ARG A 97 13.33 -0.95 -26.11
N ASP A 98 14.48 -1.33 -25.55
CA ASP A 98 14.59 -1.67 -24.12
C ASP A 98 14.33 -0.46 -23.23
N ARG A 99 14.72 0.74 -23.70
CA ARG A 99 14.39 2.00 -23.02
C ARG A 99 12.91 2.33 -23.08
N VAL A 100 12.20 1.92 -24.12
CA VAL A 100 10.74 2.08 -24.23
C VAL A 100 10.03 1.07 -23.34
N ALA A 101 10.44 -0.20 -23.38
CA ALA A 101 9.94 -1.25 -22.50
C ALA A 101 10.11 -0.88 -21.02
N LEU A 102 11.29 -0.37 -20.64
CA LEU A 102 11.55 0.08 -19.26
C LEU A 102 10.60 1.20 -18.81
N ARG A 103 10.34 2.18 -19.68
CA ARG A 103 9.38 3.26 -19.38
C ARG A 103 7.93 2.76 -19.32
N SER A 104 7.58 1.79 -20.15
CA SER A 104 6.27 1.14 -20.10
C SER A 104 6.08 0.40 -18.78
N LEU A 105 7.08 -0.40 -18.38
CA LEU A 105 7.10 -1.12 -17.12
C LEU A 105 7.07 -0.18 -15.91
N ASP A 106 7.78 0.95 -15.96
CA ASP A 106 7.70 2.01 -14.95
C ASP A 106 6.25 2.53 -14.78
N GLY A 107 5.52 2.73 -15.89
CA GLY A 107 4.11 3.14 -15.86
C GLY A 107 3.18 2.06 -15.28
N GLN A 108 3.42 0.79 -15.63
CA GLN A 108 2.66 -0.34 -15.06
C GLN A 108 2.89 -0.46 -13.55
N LEU A 109 4.15 -0.38 -13.11
CA LEU A 109 4.52 -0.37 -11.69
C LEU A 109 3.86 0.79 -10.94
N GLN A 110 3.89 2.00 -11.49
CA GLN A 110 3.23 3.15 -10.88
C GLN A 110 1.72 2.92 -10.73
N THR A 111 1.08 2.31 -11.73
CA THR A 111 -0.35 1.98 -11.70
C THR A 111 -0.66 0.97 -10.61
N MET A 112 0.09 -0.13 -10.52
CA MET A 112 -0.08 -1.16 -9.47
C MET A 112 0.16 -0.59 -8.06
N LEU A 113 1.21 0.22 -7.89
CA LEU A 113 1.48 0.91 -6.61
C LEU A 113 0.33 1.83 -6.20
N SER A 114 -0.26 2.55 -7.15
CA SER A 114 -1.43 3.40 -6.86
C SER A 114 -2.67 2.59 -6.53
N LEU A 115 -2.93 1.46 -7.20
CA LEU A 115 -4.07 0.58 -6.90
C LEU A 115 -3.96 -0.02 -5.48
N LEU A 116 -2.74 -0.37 -5.05
CA LEU A 116 -2.46 -0.87 -3.70
C LEU A 116 -2.38 0.23 -2.63
N GLY A 117 -2.63 1.49 -2.98
CA GLY A 117 -2.61 2.58 -2.01
C GLY A 117 -1.21 2.84 -1.44
N MET A 118 -0.15 2.67 -2.23
CA MET A 118 1.21 2.86 -1.72
C MET A 118 1.56 4.35 -1.49
N SER A 119 0.80 5.27 -2.08
CA SER A 119 0.90 6.72 -1.79
C SER A 119 -0.17 7.18 -0.79
N PRO A 120 0.11 8.19 0.07
CA PRO A 120 -0.90 8.75 0.98
C PRO A 120 -2.17 9.24 0.28
N THR A 121 -2.01 9.81 -0.92
CA THR A 121 -3.13 10.27 -1.75
C THR A 121 -4.00 9.10 -2.21
N ASP A 122 -3.39 7.99 -2.62
CA ASP A 122 -4.13 6.82 -3.08
C ASP A 122 -4.82 6.10 -1.93
N ARG A 123 -4.19 6.01 -0.75
CA ARG A 123 -4.87 5.52 0.48
C ARG A 123 -6.12 6.32 0.83
N THR A 124 -6.03 7.64 0.67
CA THR A 124 -7.17 8.53 0.89
C THR A 124 -8.32 8.19 -0.06
N LYS A 125 -8.04 7.86 -1.32
CA LYS A 125 -9.06 7.46 -2.31
C LYS A 125 -9.69 6.12 -1.96
N LEU A 126 -8.89 5.17 -1.48
CA LEU A 126 -9.37 3.85 -1.03
C LEU A 126 -10.21 3.93 0.25
N GLY A 127 -10.22 5.08 0.95
CA GLY A 127 -10.97 5.25 2.19
C GLY A 127 -10.37 4.52 3.39
N VAL A 128 -9.17 3.92 3.26
CA VAL A 128 -8.49 3.15 4.31
C VAL A 128 -7.54 4.01 5.15
N ALA A 129 -7.74 5.33 5.13
CA ALA A 129 -6.85 6.32 5.75
C ALA A 129 -6.73 6.23 7.30
N GLU A 130 -7.44 5.34 7.98
CA GLU A 130 -7.48 5.29 9.44
C GLU A 130 -7.42 3.85 9.97
N VAL A 131 -6.26 3.20 9.83
CA VAL A 131 -5.85 2.17 10.80
C VAL A 131 -4.72 2.76 11.63
N GLN A 132 -5.06 3.75 12.46
CA GLN A 132 -4.32 3.87 13.71
C GLN A 132 -4.63 2.60 14.50
N ALA A 133 -3.61 1.77 14.66
CA ALA A 133 -3.52 0.64 15.57
C ALA A 133 -4.72 0.55 16.53
N ARG A 134 -5.67 -0.34 16.20
CA ARG A 134 -6.76 -0.75 17.11
C ARG A 134 -6.25 -1.29 18.47
N SER A 135 -4.94 -1.41 18.67
CA SER A 135 -4.33 -1.84 19.93
C SER A 135 -4.76 -0.96 21.11
N LYS A 136 -4.66 0.37 21.08
CA LYS A 136 -4.79 1.15 22.33
C LYS A 136 -6.18 1.12 22.97
N ILE A 137 -7.26 1.19 22.19
CA ILE A 137 -8.63 1.18 22.74
C ILE A 137 -9.05 -0.25 23.12
N GLN A 138 -8.65 -1.25 22.33
CA GLN A 138 -8.97 -2.64 22.61
C GLN A 138 -8.17 -3.18 23.81
N ASP A 139 -6.90 -2.77 23.95
CA ASP A 139 -6.07 -3.02 25.13
C ASP A 139 -6.64 -2.38 26.40
N LEU A 140 -7.21 -1.17 26.30
CA LEU A 140 -7.87 -0.49 27.42
C LEU A 140 -9.18 -1.18 27.84
N LEU A 141 -9.98 -1.66 26.87
CA LEU A 141 -11.21 -2.41 27.14
C LEU A 141 -10.93 -3.79 27.75
N LEU A 142 -9.87 -4.47 27.31
CA LEU A 142 -9.41 -5.73 27.91
C LEU A 142 -8.92 -5.52 29.35
N LYS A 143 -8.17 -4.44 29.60
CA LYS A 143 -7.74 -4.06 30.96
C LYS A 143 -8.92 -3.72 31.88
N HIS A 144 -9.94 -3.03 31.37
CA HIS A 144 -11.12 -2.67 32.18
C HIS A 144 -11.98 -3.90 32.52
N ASN A 145 -12.17 -4.83 31.58
CA ASN A 145 -12.95 -6.06 31.82
C ASN A 145 -12.22 -7.07 32.73
N GLY A 146 -10.89 -7.06 32.77
CA GLY A 146 -10.11 -7.84 33.74
C GLY A 146 -10.20 -7.35 35.18
N SER A 147 -10.53 -6.07 35.39
CA SER A 147 -10.64 -5.46 36.73
C SER A 147 -11.98 -5.72 37.43
N LYS A 148 -13.00 -6.23 36.72
CA LYS A 148 -14.33 -6.53 37.30
C LYS A 148 -14.53 -8.01 37.69
N LYS A 149 -13.48 -8.83 37.60
CA LYS A 149 -13.51 -10.28 37.91
C LYS A 149 -12.74 -10.67 39.19
N LYS A 150 -12.49 -9.72 40.10
CA LYS A 150 -11.99 -9.99 41.45
C LYS A 150 -12.91 -9.35 42.47
#